data_AF-T1FYM0-F1
#
_entry.id   AF-T1FYM0-F1
#
_cell.length_a   1.000
_cell.length_b   1.000
_cell.length_c   1.000
_cell.angle_alpha   90.00
_cell.angle_beta   90.00
_cell.angle_gamma   90.00
#
_symmetry.space_group_name_H-M   'P 1'
#
loop_
_entity.id
_entity.type
_entity.pdbx_description
1 polymer ?
#
loop_
_entity_poly.entity_id
_entity_poly.type
_entity_poly.pdbx_seq_one_letter_code
_entity_poly.pdbx_strand_id
1 'polypeptide(L)'
;MSKLCGLNVVQLREELQKRSLVTSGNKEVLVARLREALIDEGKNPDEFKFDGADEDNEISTGTFTTAKMMELLLGMSTEMKQIKEQSERQTEELKQQSERQTEELKQQIKKQSERQTEELKQIKDQQKHVKLEVAEQIEEQSTRIEMIEQKLDRQTVEVDHKIDKLKRE
;
A
#
# COMPACT_ATOMS: atom_id res chain seq x y z
N MET A 1 33.42 -25.82 -33.38
CA MET A 1 32.52 -24.81 -32.77
C MET A 1 31.80 -24.10 -33.90
N SER A 2 30.49 -23.90 -33.79
CA SER A 2 29.67 -23.24 -34.81
C SER A 2 29.95 -21.74 -34.84
N LYS A 3 30.01 -21.14 -36.04
CA LYS A 3 30.32 -19.70 -36.22
C LYS A 3 29.31 -18.80 -35.52
N LEU A 4 28.04 -19.21 -35.48
CA LEU A 4 26.96 -18.52 -34.79
C LEU A 4 27.22 -18.26 -33.30
N CYS A 5 27.81 -19.22 -32.58
CA CYS A 5 28.10 -19.07 -31.15
C CYS A 5 29.28 -18.12 -30.87
N GLY A 6 30.09 -17.83 -31.89
CA GLY A 6 31.23 -16.90 -31.81
C GLY A 6 30.84 -15.41 -31.85
N LEU A 7 29.61 -15.09 -32.26
CA LEU A 7 29.15 -13.70 -32.35
C LEU A 7 28.97 -13.05 -30.95
N ASN A 8 29.24 -11.74 -30.86
CA ASN A 8 28.96 -10.95 -29.68
C ASN A 8 27.46 -10.55 -29.61
N VAL A 9 26.99 -10.07 -28.45
CA VAL A 9 25.56 -9.74 -28.26
C VAL A 9 25.08 -8.63 -29.21
N VAL A 10 25.95 -7.68 -29.58
CA VAL A 10 25.61 -6.60 -30.50
C VAL A 10 25.39 -7.16 -31.90
N GLN A 11 26.34 -7.95 -32.41
CA GLN A 11 26.25 -8.65 -33.70
C GLN A 11 25.02 -9.57 -33.78
N LEU A 12 24.72 -10.32 -32.71
CA LEU A 12 23.54 -11.17 -32.64
C LEU A 12 22.23 -10.37 -32.77
N ARG A 13 22.17 -9.17 -32.16
CA ARG A 13 20.98 -8.30 -32.27
C ARG A 13 20.85 -7.69 -33.65
N GLU A 14 21.95 -7.27 -34.27
CA GLU A 14 21.95 -6.74 -35.62
C GLU A 14 21.45 -7.78 -36.63
N GLU A 15 21.94 -9.02 -36.54
CA GLU A 15 21.52 -10.11 -37.42
C GLU A 15 20.06 -10.51 -37.23
N LEU A 16 19.55 -10.47 -35.99
CA LEU A 16 18.12 -10.66 -35.70
C LEU A 16 17.28 -9.49 -36.23
N GLN A 17 17.76 -8.26 -36.10
CA GLN A 17 17.06 -7.06 -36.57
C GLN A 17 16.97 -7.00 -38.10
N LYS A 18 18.02 -7.41 -38.83
CA LYS A 18 17.99 -7.56 -40.30
C LYS A 18 16.86 -8.51 -40.75
N ARG A 19 16.54 -9.49 -39.91
CA ARG A 19 15.46 -10.49 -40.12
C ARG A 19 14.13 -10.06 -39.50
N SER A 20 14.04 -8.83 -38.99
CA SER A 20 12.86 -8.31 -38.28
C SER A 20 12.42 -9.18 -37.09
N LEU A 21 13.39 -9.84 -36.43
CA LEU A 21 13.16 -10.68 -35.25
C LEU A 21 13.39 -9.89 -33.97
N VAL A 22 12.78 -10.38 -32.89
CA VAL A 22 12.92 -9.82 -31.55
C VAL A 22 14.39 -9.87 -31.11
N THR A 23 14.92 -8.76 -30.59
CA THR A 23 16.32 -8.61 -30.15
C THR A 23 16.50 -8.62 -28.62
N SER A 24 15.41 -8.88 -27.88
CA SER A 24 15.43 -9.05 -26.42
C SER A 24 15.83 -10.47 -26.01
N GLY A 25 16.50 -10.58 -24.86
CA GLY A 25 17.01 -11.84 -24.31
C GLY A 25 18.50 -11.80 -23.98
N ASN A 26 18.95 -12.83 -23.27
CA ASN A 26 20.37 -13.13 -23.05
C ASN A 26 20.98 -13.76 -24.31
N LYS A 27 22.32 -13.89 -24.32
CA LYS A 27 23.10 -14.32 -25.50
C LYS A 27 22.58 -15.65 -26.07
N GLU A 28 22.26 -16.60 -25.21
CA GLU A 28 21.79 -17.93 -25.57
C GLU A 28 20.44 -17.88 -26.29
N VAL A 29 19.52 -17.04 -25.80
CA VAL A 29 18.21 -16.83 -26.44
C VAL A 29 18.36 -16.19 -27.81
N LEU A 30 19.27 -15.23 -27.96
CA LEU A 30 19.53 -14.59 -29.25
C LEU A 30 20.16 -15.57 -30.24
N VAL A 31 21.11 -16.41 -29.79
CA VAL A 31 21.73 -17.47 -30.59
C VAL A 31 20.68 -18.48 -31.05
N ALA A 32 19.83 -18.98 -30.15
CA ALA A 32 18.80 -19.95 -30.49
C ALA A 32 17.81 -19.40 -31.53
N ARG A 33 17.34 -18.16 -31.33
CA ARG A 33 16.42 -17.49 -32.26
C ARG A 33 17.03 -17.29 -33.64
N LEU A 34 18.29 -16.88 -33.70
CA LEU A 34 19.00 -16.68 -34.96
C LEU A 34 19.29 -18.03 -35.64
N ARG A 35 19.53 -19.09 -34.86
CA ARG A 35 19.70 -20.46 -35.37
C ARG A 35 18.44 -20.95 -36.07
N GLU A 36 17.28 -20.77 -35.43
CA GLU A 36 15.98 -21.17 -35.97
C GLU A 36 15.67 -20.40 -37.25
N ALA A 37 15.84 -19.07 -37.25
CA ALA A 37 15.62 -18.24 -38.42
C ALA A 37 16.51 -18.63 -39.62
N LEU A 38 17.76 -19.01 -39.38
CA LEU A 38 18.65 -19.49 -40.43
C LEU A 38 18.20 -20.83 -41.02
N ILE A 39 17.67 -21.73 -40.18
CA ILE A 39 17.11 -23.01 -40.63
C ILE A 39 15.85 -22.78 -41.47
N ASP A 40 14.98 -21.86 -41.05
CA ASP A 40 13.76 -21.49 -41.77
C ASP A 40 14.07 -20.84 -43.14
N GLU A 41 15.17 -20.10 -43.23
CA GLU A 41 15.72 -19.56 -44.48
C GLU A 41 16.40 -20.63 -45.37
N GLY A 42 16.47 -21.89 -44.92
CA GLY A 42 17.12 -23.00 -45.62
C GLY A 42 18.66 -22.96 -45.56
N LYS A 43 19.23 -22.23 -44.61
CA LYS A 43 20.68 -22.03 -44.45
C LYS A 43 21.21 -22.84 -43.28
N ASN A 44 22.43 -23.35 -43.39
CA ASN A 44 23.08 -24.06 -42.30
C ASN A 44 23.65 -23.05 -41.28
N PRO A 45 23.16 -22.99 -40.02
CA PRO A 45 23.64 -22.05 -39.02
C PRO A 45 25.12 -22.20 -38.65
N ASP A 46 25.70 -23.38 -38.93
CA ASP A 46 27.09 -23.67 -38.60
C ASP A 46 28.06 -23.24 -39.72
N GLU A 47 27.56 -23.05 -40.95
CA GLU A 47 28.35 -22.65 -42.13
C GLU A 47 28.03 -21.23 -42.63
N PHE A 48 26.90 -20.66 -42.20
CA PHE A 48 26.47 -19.34 -42.63
C PHE A 48 27.54 -18.28 -42.32
N LYS A 49 27.84 -17.44 -43.31
CA LYS A 49 28.78 -16.33 -43.19
C LYS A 49 28.02 -15.07 -42.78
N PHE A 50 28.44 -14.47 -41.69
CA PHE A 50 27.90 -13.19 -41.21
C PHE A 50 28.79 -12.06 -41.73
N ASP A 51 28.17 -11.07 -42.36
CA ASP A 51 28.82 -9.85 -42.84
C ASP A 51 29.24 -9.01 -41.61
N GLY A 52 30.46 -9.24 -41.10
CA GLY A 52 30.97 -8.60 -39.88
C GLY A 52 31.68 -9.56 -38.90
N ALA A 53 31.82 -10.84 -39.24
CA ALA A 53 32.56 -11.80 -38.41
C ALA A 53 34.09 -11.69 -38.53
N ASP A 54 34.60 -10.98 -39.54
CA ASP A 54 36.04 -10.87 -39.84
C ASP A 54 36.63 -9.47 -39.51
N GLU A 55 35.82 -8.52 -39.04
CA GLU A 55 36.34 -7.25 -38.54
C GLU A 55 36.71 -7.42 -37.07
N ASP A 56 38.00 -7.73 -36.85
CA ASP A 56 38.63 -7.59 -35.55
C ASP A 56 38.26 -6.21 -34.98
N ASN A 57 37.51 -6.22 -33.88
CA ASN A 57 37.17 -5.06 -33.08
C ASN A 57 38.46 -4.47 -32.51
N GLU A 58 39.19 -3.71 -33.33
CA GLU A 58 40.33 -2.90 -32.94
C GLU A 58 39.82 -1.82 -31.99
N ILE A 59 39.78 -2.16 -30.71
CA ILE A 59 39.68 -1.17 -29.65
C ILE A 59 40.89 -0.28 -29.85
N SER A 60 40.69 0.90 -30.42
CA SER A 60 41.71 1.93 -30.59
C SER A 60 42.38 2.16 -29.24
N THR A 61 43.51 1.50 -29.02
CA THR A 61 44.36 1.62 -27.85
C THR A 61 45.17 2.91 -27.99
N GLY A 62 44.47 4.04 -27.99
CA GLY A 62 45.10 5.35 -27.91
C GLY A 62 46.00 5.36 -26.67
N THR A 63 47.29 5.63 -26.85
CA THR A 63 48.31 5.58 -25.80
C THR A 63 47.91 6.48 -24.65
N PHE A 64 47.33 5.91 -23.60
CA PHE A 64 46.88 6.67 -22.44
C PHE A 64 48.08 6.93 -21.55
N THR A 65 48.54 8.18 -21.54
CA THR A 65 49.64 8.61 -20.67
C THR A 65 49.26 8.40 -19.21
N THR A 66 50.20 7.95 -18.37
CA THR A 66 50.02 7.75 -16.92
C THR A 66 49.40 8.96 -16.22
N ALA A 67 49.70 10.18 -16.69
CA ALA A 67 49.09 11.41 -16.18
C ALA A 67 47.56 11.47 -16.36
N LYS A 68 47.05 11.11 -17.55
CA LYS A 68 45.59 11.05 -17.81
C LYS A 68 44.92 9.96 -16.98
N MET A 69 45.63 8.89 -16.62
CA MET A 69 45.12 7.84 -15.73
C MET A 69 44.99 8.31 -14.29
N MET A 70 45.99 9.03 -13.78
CA MET A 70 45.90 9.64 -12.46
C MET A 70 44.79 10.70 -12.39
N GLU A 71 44.65 11.53 -13.43
CA GLU A 71 43.60 12.55 -13.52
C GLU A 71 42.19 11.92 -13.48
N LEU A 72 41.97 10.86 -14.27
CA LEU A 72 40.70 10.13 -14.28
C LEU A 72 40.39 9.49 -12.91
N LEU A 73 41.38 8.82 -12.29
CA LEU A 73 41.21 8.20 -10.97
C LEU A 73 40.88 9.24 -9.89
N LEU A 74 41.52 10.41 -9.94
CA LEU A 74 41.28 11.48 -8.98
C LEU A 74 39.89 12.10 -9.17
N GLY A 75 39.45 12.30 -10.42
CA GLY A 75 38.10 12.73 -10.76
C GLY A 75 37.05 11.76 -10.23
N MET A 76 37.19 10.47 -10.54
CA MET A 76 36.30 9.42 -10.05
C MET A 76 36.26 9.34 -8.52
N SER A 77 37.40 9.48 -7.84
CA SER A 77 37.45 9.49 -6.38
C SER A 77 36.69 10.67 -5.77
N THR A 78 36.80 11.85 -6.41
CA THR A 78 36.12 13.07 -5.98
C THR A 78 34.62 12.98 -6.18
N GLU A 79 34.18 12.49 -7.34
CA GLU A 79 32.77 12.23 -7.65
C GLU A 79 32.18 11.19 -6.69
N MET A 80 32.90 10.09 -6.45
CA MET A 80 32.44 9.03 -5.55
C MET A 80 32.29 9.54 -4.11
N LYS A 81 33.15 10.45 -3.66
CA LYS A 81 33.01 11.12 -2.36
C LYS A 81 31.77 12.03 -2.32
N GLN A 82 31.52 12.82 -3.36
CA GLN A 82 30.32 13.67 -3.43
C GLN A 82 29.03 12.86 -3.44
N ILE A 83 29.00 11.76 -4.22
CA ILE A 83 27.84 10.85 -4.30
C ILE A 83 27.57 10.24 -2.92
N LYS A 84 28.62 9.83 -2.19
CA LYS A 84 28.47 9.29 -0.84
C LYS A 84 27.89 10.34 0.12
N GLU A 85 28.44 11.55 0.15
CA GLU A 85 27.95 12.62 1.01
C GLU A 85 26.50 13.02 0.68
N GLN A 86 26.12 13.05 -0.60
CA GLN A 86 24.74 13.31 -1.01
C GLN A 86 23.78 12.19 -0.59
N SER A 87 24.20 10.93 -0.76
CA SER A 87 23.43 9.75 -0.33
C SER A 87 23.19 9.75 1.18
N GLU A 88 24.20 10.08 1.98
CA GLU A 88 24.09 10.19 3.44
C GLU A 88 23.10 11.30 3.84
N ARG A 89 23.17 12.48 3.20
CA ARG A 89 22.22 13.58 3.46
C ARG A 89 20.80 13.21 3.10
N GLN A 90 20.57 12.61 1.92
CA GLN A 90 19.24 12.16 1.50
C GLN A 90 18.66 11.12 2.46
N THR A 91 19.50 10.19 2.92
CA THR A 91 19.07 9.14 3.87
C THR A 91 18.67 9.75 5.21
N GLU A 92 19.43 10.71 5.71
CA GLU A 92 19.13 11.38 6.98
C GLU A 92 17.88 12.28 6.89
N GLU A 93 17.69 12.99 5.78
CA GLU A 93 16.48 13.78 5.53
C GLU A 93 15.23 12.90 5.48
N LEU A 94 15.27 11.77 4.74
CA LEU A 94 14.18 10.81 4.68
C LEU A 94 13.87 10.22 6.06
N LYS A 95 14.90 9.90 6.84
CA LYS A 95 14.73 9.38 8.20
C LYS A 95 14.05 10.42 9.10
N GLN A 96 14.52 11.66 9.12
CA GLN A 96 13.91 12.73 9.92
C GLN A 96 12.48 13.03 9.49
N GLN A 97 12.19 13.03 8.19
CA GLN A 97 10.84 13.22 7.69
C GLN A 97 9.91 12.09 8.14
N SER A 98 10.36 10.84 8.06
CA SER A 98 9.62 9.67 8.53
C SER A 98 9.33 9.74 10.03
N GLU A 99 10.31 10.12 10.84
CA GLU A 99 10.14 10.31 12.29
C GLU A 99 9.12 11.40 12.60
N ARG A 100 9.18 12.55 11.92
CA ARG A 100 8.20 13.64 12.10
C ARG A 100 6.78 13.20 11.73
N GLN A 101 6.61 12.53 10.59
CA GLN A 101 5.31 12.03 10.16
C GLN A 101 4.74 10.99 11.14
N THR A 102 5.60 10.12 11.65
CA THR A 102 5.20 9.10 12.64
C THR A 102 4.72 9.76 13.94
N GLU A 103 5.44 10.76 14.44
CA GLU A 103 5.07 11.43 15.68
C GLU A 103 3.82 12.31 15.51
N GLU A 104 3.64 12.97 14.37
CA GLU A 104 2.41 13.70 14.03
C GLU A 104 1.18 12.78 13.98
N LEU A 105 1.28 11.64 13.30
CA LEU A 105 0.21 10.65 13.25
C LEU A 105 -0.12 10.11 14.65
N LYS A 106 0.90 9.80 15.44
CA LYS A 106 0.73 9.31 16.82
C LYS A 106 0.02 10.36 17.69
N GLN A 107 0.38 11.63 17.58
CA GLN A 107 -0.29 12.72 18.32
C GLN A 107 -1.73 12.91 17.87
N GLN A 108 -2.03 12.84 16.56
CA GLN A 108 -3.39 12.92 16.06
C GLN A 108 -4.27 11.78 16.58
N ILE A 109 -3.77 10.54 16.53
CA ILE A 109 -4.47 9.36 17.04
C ILE A 109 -4.74 9.52 18.54
N LYS A 110 -3.73 9.92 19.32
CA LYS A 110 -3.89 10.15 20.76
C LYS A 110 -4.97 11.19 21.05
N LYS A 111 -4.93 12.34 20.38
CA LYS A 111 -5.90 13.43 20.58
C LYS A 111 -7.32 13.02 20.17
N GLN A 112 -7.47 12.25 19.09
CA GLN A 112 -8.78 11.71 18.70
C GLN A 112 -9.30 10.70 19.73
N SER A 113 -8.44 9.79 20.21
CA SER A 113 -8.79 8.81 21.23
C SER A 113 -9.25 9.48 22.53
N GLU A 114 -8.56 10.53 22.98
CA GLU A 114 -8.94 11.28 24.18
C GLU A 114 -10.31 11.97 24.02
N ARG A 115 -10.56 12.61 22.87
CA ARG A 115 -11.87 13.24 22.60
C ARG A 115 -13.01 12.21 22.57
N GLN A 116 -12.82 11.10 21.86
CA GLN A 116 -13.82 10.03 21.81
C GLN A 116 -14.11 9.45 23.19
N THR A 117 -13.09 9.32 24.04
CA THR A 117 -13.26 8.82 25.40
C THR A 117 -14.11 9.78 26.24
N GLU A 118 -13.88 11.09 26.12
CA GLU A 118 -14.66 12.10 26.87
C GLU A 118 -16.10 12.20 26.36
N GLU A 119 -16.32 12.15 25.04
CA GLU A 119 -17.66 12.12 24.45
C GLU A 119 -18.45 10.89 24.91
N LEU A 120 -17.82 9.70 24.92
CA LEU A 120 -18.44 8.48 25.42
C LEU A 120 -18.80 8.58 26.90
N LYS A 121 -17.94 9.20 27.71
CA LYS A 121 -18.20 9.43 29.13
C LYS A 121 -19.39 10.37 29.32
N GLN A 122 -19.45 11.47 28.57
CA GLN A 122 -20.56 12.41 28.62
C GLN A 122 -21.89 11.75 28.21
N ILE A 123 -21.90 10.96 27.14
CA ILE A 123 -23.08 10.21 26.70
C ILE A 123 -23.52 9.22 27.78
N LYS A 124 -22.58 8.51 28.41
CA LYS A 124 -22.88 7.58 29.51
C LYS A 124 -23.53 8.31 30.69
N ASP A 125 -23.01 9.47 31.07
CA ASP A 125 -23.54 10.25 32.19
C ASP A 125 -24.95 10.78 31.88
N GLN A 126 -25.18 11.25 30.64
CA GLN A 126 -26.51 11.65 30.17
C GLN A 126 -27.50 10.46 30.19
N GLN A 127 -27.09 9.29 29.70
CA GLN A 127 -27.92 8.08 29.74
C GLN A 127 -28.27 7.68 31.19
N LYS A 128 -27.34 7.82 32.12
CA LYS A 128 -27.57 7.55 33.54
C LYS A 128 -28.63 8.50 34.11
N HIS A 129 -28.55 9.79 33.78
CA HIS A 129 -29.53 10.78 34.20
C HIS A 129 -30.92 10.46 33.66
N VAL A 130 -31.06 10.27 32.34
CA VAL A 130 -32.34 9.95 31.71
C VAL A 130 -32.94 8.67 32.28
N LYS A 131 -32.12 7.65 32.55
CA LYS A 131 -32.59 6.40 33.16
C LYS A 131 -33.15 6.63 34.57
N LEU A 132 -32.53 7.49 35.37
CA LEU A 132 -33.01 7.83 36.70
C LEU A 132 -34.35 8.57 36.62
N GLU A 133 -34.43 9.58 35.75
CA GLU A 133 -35.63 10.39 35.54
C GLU A 133 -36.82 9.54 35.07
N VAL A 134 -36.59 8.62 34.12
CA VAL A 134 -37.63 7.68 33.67
C VAL A 134 -38.06 6.74 34.81
N ALA A 135 -37.14 6.28 35.65
CA ALA A 135 -37.48 5.42 36.78
C ALA A 135 -38.36 6.16 37.81
N GLU A 136 -38.03 7.41 38.12
CA GLU A 136 -38.82 8.27 39.01
C GLU A 136 -40.22 8.55 38.44
N GLN A 137 -40.32 8.84 37.13
CA GLN A 137 -41.61 8.99 36.46
C GLN A 137 -42.46 7.71 36.51
N ILE A 138 -41.84 6.54 36.35
CA ILE A 138 -42.54 5.25 36.45
C ILE A 138 -43.07 5.04 37.88
N GLU A 139 -42.28 5.35 38.90
CA GLU A 139 -42.71 5.25 40.30
C GLU A 139 -43.89 6.18 40.58
N GLU A 140 -43.82 7.45 40.16
CA GLU A 140 -44.91 8.41 40.34
C GLU A 140 -46.20 7.96 39.64
N GLN A 141 -46.09 7.47 38.40
CA GLN A 141 -47.25 6.94 37.67
C GLN A 141 -47.81 5.69 38.34
N SER A 142 -46.96 4.84 38.91
CA SER A 142 -47.39 3.64 39.64
C SER A 142 -48.25 4.01 40.86
N THR A 143 -47.83 5.02 41.64
CA THR A 143 -48.63 5.54 42.76
C THR A 143 -49.96 6.15 42.29
N ARG A 144 -49.95 6.89 41.17
CA ARG A 144 -51.18 7.47 40.60
C ARG A 144 -52.17 6.38 40.16
N ILE A 145 -51.68 5.31 39.54
CA ILE A 145 -52.49 4.15 39.14
C ILE A 145 -53.12 3.50 40.38
N GLU A 146 -52.33 3.23 41.42
CA GLU A 146 -52.81 2.65 42.67
C GLU A 146 -53.95 3.49 43.30
N MET A 147 -53.81 4.81 43.30
CA MET A 147 -54.88 5.72 43.79
C MET A 147 -56.15 5.65 42.95
N ILE A 148 -56.04 5.42 41.64
CA ILE A 148 -57.20 5.28 40.74
C ILE A 148 -57.89 3.95 40.99
N GLU A 149 -57.13 2.85 41.13
CA GLU A 149 -57.65 1.52 41.45
C GLU A 149 -58.45 1.55 42.77
N GLN A 150 -57.89 2.13 43.83
CA GLN A 150 -58.59 2.28 45.11
C GLN A 150 -59.89 3.10 45.00
N LYS A 151 -59.94 4.11 44.12
CA LYS A 151 -61.16 4.89 43.89
C LYS A 151 -62.22 4.08 43.12
N LEU A 152 -61.79 3.31 42.13
CA LEU A 152 -62.68 2.43 41.36
C LEU A 152 -63.28 1.33 42.25
N ASP A 153 -62.49 0.73 43.14
CA ASP A 153 -62.98 -0.26 44.11
C ASP A 153 -64.08 0.32 45.00
N ARG A 154 -63.86 1.53 45.55
CA ARG A 154 -64.86 2.22 46.38
C ARG A 154 -66.15 2.51 45.61
N GLN A 155 -66.03 2.99 44.37
CA GLN A 155 -67.19 3.24 43.52
C GLN A 155 -67.95 1.96 43.19
N THR A 156 -67.24 0.85 42.98
CA THR A 156 -67.84 -0.47 42.71
C THR A 156 -68.69 -0.92 43.88
N VAL A 157 -68.17 -0.87 45.11
CA VAL A 157 -68.92 -1.19 46.33
C VAL A 157 -70.14 -0.31 46.51
N GLU A 158 -70.03 1.00 46.23
CA GLU A 158 -71.16 1.93 46.35
C GLU A 158 -72.27 1.63 45.33
N VAL A 159 -71.90 1.31 44.09
CA VAL A 159 -72.84 0.91 43.04
C VAL A 159 -73.54 -0.40 43.41
N ASP A 160 -72.80 -1.41 43.86
CA ASP A 160 -73.38 -2.69 44.32
C ASP A 160 -74.40 -2.46 45.44
N HIS A 161 -74.05 -1.63 46.43
CA HIS A 161 -74.96 -1.28 47.51
C HIS A 161 -76.25 -0.60 47.02
N LYS A 162 -76.15 0.30 46.04
CA LYS A 162 -77.33 0.96 45.42
C LYS A 162 -78.19 -0.05 44.66
N ILE A 163 -77.57 -0.97 43.91
CA ILE A 163 -78.28 -2.05 43.20
C ILE A 163 -79.05 -2.93 44.18
N ASP A 164 -78.41 -3.34 45.28
CA ASP A 164 -79.04 -4.18 46.31
C ASP A 164 -80.21 -3.50 47.03
N LYS A 165 -80.16 -2.17 47.19
CA LYS A 165 -81.27 -1.39 47.74
C LYS A 165 -82.45 -1.35 46.77
N LEU A 166 -82.20 -1.07 45.49
CA LEU A 166 -83.23 -1.03 44.44
C LEU A 166 -83.93 -2.37 44.24
N LYS A 167 -83.24 -3.50 44.46
CA LYS A 167 -83.85 -4.84 44.37
C LYS A 167 -84.81 -5.18 45.53
N ARG A 168 -84.80 -4.40 46.61
CA ARG A 168 -85.62 -4.64 47.82
C ARG A 168 -86.86 -3.75 47.92
N GLU A 169 -86.95 -2.69 47.12
CA GLU A 169 -88.13 -1.83 46.94
C GLU A 169 -89.05 -2.41 45.86
#